data_AF-A0A947FK82-F1
#
_entry.id   AF-A0A947FK82-F1
#
_cell.length_a   1.000
_cell.length_b   1.000
_cell.length_c   1.000
_cell.angle_alpha   90.00
_cell.angle_beta   90.00
_cell.angle_gamma   90.00
#
_symmetry.space_group_name_H-M   'P 1'
#
loop_
_entity.id
_entity.type
_entity.pdbx_description
1 polymer ?
#
loop_
_entity_poly.entity_id
_entity_poly.type
_entity_poly.pdbx_seq_one_letter_code
_entity_poly.pdbx_strand_id
1 'polypeptide(L)' 'MKKSSPQPHDPEIDRYIDSLWSQKGLADLTLRAYQQDLRQFSRWLRRRHQKLVSADQSSIQDFLA' A
#
# COMPACT_ATOMS: atom_id res chain seq x y z
N MET A 1 -16.79 18.93 -9.68
CA MET A 1 -15.75 17.93 -9.34
C MET A 1 -16.25 17.01 -8.23
N LYS A 2 -16.36 15.70 -8.48
CA LYS A 2 -16.63 14.72 -7.41
C LYS A 2 -15.37 14.63 -6.55
N LYS A 3 -15.41 15.16 -5.32
CA LYS A 3 -14.34 14.95 -4.34
C LYS A 3 -14.36 13.47 -3.98
N SER A 4 -13.39 12.69 -4.45
CA SER A 4 -13.22 11.30 -4.06
C SER A 4 -13.15 11.23 -2.54
N SER A 5 -14.09 10.54 -1.91
CA SER A 5 -14.09 10.29 -0.47
C SER A 5 -12.71 9.74 -0.07
N PRO A 6 -12.09 10.18 1.05
CA PRO A 6 -10.83 9.63 1.49
C PRO A 6 -11.02 8.13 1.71
N GLN A 7 -10.45 7.34 0.80
CA GLN A 7 -10.55 5.90 0.89
C GLN A 7 -9.74 5.48 2.13
N PRO A 8 -10.27 4.63 3.03
CA PRO A 8 -9.53 4.21 4.20
C PRO A 8 -8.26 3.52 3.71
N HIS A 9 -7.12 4.14 3.96
CA HIS A 9 -5.81 3.63 3.61
C HIS A 9 -5.10 3.24 4.89
N ASP A 10 -4.25 2.22 4.79
CA ASP A 10 -3.49 1.73 5.91
C ASP A 10 -2.38 2.74 6.24
N PRO A 11 -2.34 3.35 7.45
CA PRO A 11 -1.36 4.37 7.81
C PRO A 11 0.08 3.81 7.85
N GLU A 12 0.27 2.50 7.84
CA GLU A 12 1.59 1.88 7.70
C GLU A 12 2.19 2.11 6.30
N ILE A 13 1.36 2.26 5.27
CA ILE A 13 1.83 2.53 3.90
C ILE A 13 2.53 3.89 3.84
N ASP A 14 1.90 4.93 4.40
CA ASP A 14 2.44 6.28 4.33
C ASP A 14 3.74 6.38 5.16
N ARG A 15 3.77 5.76 6.35
CA ARG A 15 5.01 5.64 7.14
C ARG A 15 6.15 4.94 6.40
N TYR A 16 5.84 3.87 5.66
CA TYR A 16 6.84 3.18 4.87
C TYR A 16 7.36 4.06 3.72
N ILE A 17 6.48 4.75 2.99
CA ILE A 17 6.86 5.66 1.90
C ILE A 17 7.71 6.83 2.42
N ASP A 18 7.34 7.43 3.54
CA ASP A 18 8.13 8.50 4.17
C ASP A 18 9.54 8.01 4.55
N SER A 19 9.65 6.77 5.05
CA SER A 19 10.94 6.17 5.37
C SER A 19 11.82 5.95 4.12
N LEU A 20 11.22 5.53 3.00
CA LEU A 20 11.93 5.33 1.73
C LEU A 20 12.43 6.64 1.14
N TRP A 21 11.64 7.72 1.24
CA TRP A 21 12.05 9.04 0.80
C TRP A 21 13.27 9.53 1.60
N SER A 22 13.23 9.39 2.93
CA SER A 22 14.31 9.82 3.83
C SER A 22 15.61 9.01 3.68
N GLN A 23 15.52 7.69 3.42
CA GLN A 23 16.69 6.80 3.44
C GLN A 23 17.36 6.61 2.08
N LYS A 24 16.59 6.63 1.00
CA LYS A 24 17.03 6.16 -0.33
C LYS A 24 17.02 7.25 -1.40
N GLY A 25 16.45 8.43 -1.12
CA GLY A 25 16.32 9.51 -2.11
C GLY A 25 15.63 9.08 -3.40
N LEU A 26 14.67 8.14 -3.30
CA LEU A 26 13.97 7.61 -4.47
C LEU A 26 13.20 8.72 -5.18
N ALA A 27 13.14 8.62 -6.52
CA ALA A 27 12.37 9.54 -7.33
C ALA A 27 10.86 9.48 -6.97
N ASP A 28 10.19 10.64 -7.04
CA ASP A 28 8.77 10.78 -6.70
C ASP A 28 7.87 9.80 -7.47
N LEU A 29 8.19 9.52 -8.74
CA LEU A 29 7.42 8.58 -9.57
C LEU A 29 7.51 7.14 -9.03
N THR A 30 8.69 6.74 -8.55
CA THR A 30 8.90 5.41 -7.95
C THR A 30 8.16 5.30 -6.61
N LEU A 31 8.24 6.34 -5.76
CA LEU A 31 7.52 6.37 -4.48
C LEU A 31 6.00 6.30 -4.69
N ARG A 32 5.47 7.06 -5.66
CA ARG A 32 4.05 7.01 -6.03
C ARG A 32 3.64 5.64 -6.54
N ALA A 33 4.44 5.00 -7.39
CA ALA A 33 4.16 3.65 -7.88
C ALA A 33 4.05 2.65 -6.71
N TYR A 34 5.05 2.62 -5.82
CA TYR A 34 5.02 1.76 -4.64
C TYR A 34 3.82 2.03 -3.73
N GLN A 35 3.48 3.30 -3.50
CA GLN A 35 2.32 3.67 -2.70
C GLN A 35 1.01 3.17 -3.33
N GLN A 36 0.85 3.28 -4.65
CA GLN A 36 -0.34 2.78 -5.34
C GLN A 36 -0.44 1.25 -5.26
N ASP A 37 0.66 0.55 -5.47
CA ASP A 37 0.71 -0.91 -5.41
C ASP A 37 0.36 -1.43 -4.01
N LEU A 38 0.97 -0.86 -2.96
CA LEU A 38 0.65 -1.20 -1.57
C LEU A 38 -0.80 -0.89 -1.21
N ARG A 39 -1.36 0.23 -1.70
CA ARG A 39 -2.78 0.58 -1.49
C ARG A 39 -3.70 -0.40 -2.22
N GLN A 40 -3.31 -0.90 -3.38
CA GLN A 40 -4.06 -1.92 -4.10
C GLN A 40 -4.06 -3.25 -3.32
N PHE A 41 -2.90 -3.68 -2.86
CA PHE A 41 -2.76 -4.90 -2.05
C PHE A 41 -3.53 -4.81 -0.72
N SER A 42 -3.39 -3.70 0.02
CA SER A 42 -4.14 -3.47 1.27
C SER A 42 -5.66 -3.53 1.07
N ARG A 43 -6.18 -2.92 -0.02
CA ARG A 43 -7.60 -3.02 -0.36
C ARG A 43 -8.02 -4.45 -0.69
N TRP A 44 -7.17 -5.21 -1.37
CA TRP A 44 -7.43 -6.61 -1.68
C TRP A 44 -7.48 -7.48 -0.42
N LEU A 45 -6.57 -7.28 0.54
CA LEU A 45 -6.55 -7.97 1.84
C LEU A 45 -7.78 -7.67 2.69
N ARG A 46 -8.23 -6.42 2.70
CA ARG A 46 -9.42 -6.01 3.46
C ARG A 46 -10.69 -6.78 3.04
N ARG A 47 -10.80 -7.16 1.76
CA ARG A 47 -11.91 -8.00 1.27
C ARG A 47 -11.87 -9.42 1.84
N ARG A 48 -10.72 -9.85 2.35
CA ARG A 48 -10.47 -11.14 3.02
C ARG A 48 -10.42 -11.01 4.55
N HIS A 49 -10.82 -9.86 5.10
CA HIS A 49 -10.72 -9.55 6.53
C HIS A 49 -9.30 -9.63 7.11
N GLN A 50 -8.27 -9.49 6.28
CA GLN A 50 -6.87 -9.46 6.69
C GLN A 50 -6.35 -8.02 6.76
N LYS A 51 -5.34 -7.79 7.61
CA LYS A 51 -4.61 -6.51 7.72
C LYS A 51 -3.31 -6.59 6.93
N LEU A 52 -2.80 -5.44 6.48
CA LEU A 52 -1.54 -5.39 5.72
C LEU A 52 -0.36 -5.93 6.55
N VAL A 53 -0.28 -5.53 7.82
CA VAL A 53 0.77 -5.98 8.76
C VAL A 53 0.70 -7.46 9.13
N SER A 54 -0.43 -8.13 8.87
CA SER A 54 -0.59 -9.56 9.11
C SER A 54 -0.47 -10.39 7.84
N ALA A 55 -0.24 -9.77 6.68
CA ALA A 55 -0.07 -10.48 5.44
C ALA A 55 1.24 -11.28 5.46
N ASP A 56 1.14 -12.52 5.01
CA ASP A 56 2.24 -13.45 4.88
C ASP A 56 2.55 -13.72 3.39
N GLN A 57 3.48 -14.65 3.15
CA GLN A 57 3.83 -15.05 1.80
C GLN A 57 2.64 -15.61 1.01
N SER A 58 1.75 -16.37 1.66
CA SER A 58 0.54 -16.91 1.01
C SER A 58 -0.36 -15.78 0.53
N SER A 59 -0.54 -14.77 1.36
CA SER A 59 -1.34 -13.58 1.05
C SER A 59 -0.82 -12.85 -0.19
N ILE A 60 0.51 -12.80 -0.37
CA ILE A 60 1.15 -12.21 -1.56
C ILE A 60 0.93 -13.09 -2.79
N GLN A 61 1.13 -14.40 -2.67
CA GLN A 61 0.93 -15.34 -3.78
C GLN A 61 -0.50 -15.30 -4.31
N ASP A 62 -1.49 -15.31 -3.41
CA ASP A 62 -2.90 -15.22 -3.75
C ASP A 62 -3.28 -13.90 -4.45
N PHE A 63 -2.55 -12.81 -4.18
CA PHE A 63 -2.78 -11.52 -4.83
C PHE A 63 -2.22 -11.47 -6.25
N LEU A 64 -1.14 -12.21 -6.52
CA LEU A 64 -0.43 -12.22 -7.81
C LEU A 64 -0.94 -13.29 -8.79
N ALA A 65 -1.75 -14.24 -8.31
CA ALA A 65 -2.38 -15.30 -9.11
C ALA A 65 -3.57 -14.78 -9.93
#